data_AF-A0A7W5ZP26-F1
#
_entry.id   AF-A0A7W5ZP26-F1
#
_cell.length_a   1.000
_cell.length_b   1.000
_cell.length_c   1.000
_cell.angle_alpha   90.00
_cell.angle_beta   90.00
_cell.angle_gamma   90.00
#
_symmetry.space_group_name_H-M   'P 1'
#
loop_
_entity.id
_entity.type
_entity.pdbx_description
1 polymer ?
#
loop_
_entity_poly.entity_id
_entity_poly.type
_entity_poly.pdbx_seq_one_letter_code
_entity_poly.pdbx_strand_id
1 'polypeptide(L)' 'MSTVKAKTTSRRSQILNPATGHYILRDADSRQFIEIKTDGKPFSGVAVERNPYKANPSVKKSLARKVEKAIVALSKKRV' A
#
# COMPACT_ATOMS: atom_id res chain seq x y z
N MET A 1 -0.05 -41.19 9.40
CA MET A 1 0.12 -40.01 10.26
C MET A 1 0.98 -39.01 9.52
N SER A 2 0.37 -37.98 8.93
CA SER A 2 1.10 -36.96 8.18
C SER A 2 1.74 -35.97 9.15
N THR A 3 3.06 -35.99 9.24
CA THR A 3 3.86 -35.08 10.06
C THR A 3 3.62 -33.66 9.60
N VAL A 4 2.83 -32.88 10.35
CA VAL A 4 2.72 -31.44 10.15
C VAL A 4 4.08 -30.86 10.52
N LYS A 5 4.89 -30.56 9.50
CA LYS A 5 6.14 -29.82 9.64
C LYS A 5 5.80 -28.51 10.36
N ALA A 6 6.28 -28.35 11.59
CA ALA A 6 6.21 -27.07 12.28
C ALA A 6 6.85 -26.03 11.36
N LYS A 7 6.05 -25.06 10.89
CA LYS A 7 6.54 -23.95 10.05
C LYS A 7 7.31 -22.98 10.96
N THR A 8 8.48 -23.41 11.40
CA THR A 8 9.39 -22.64 12.25
C THR A 8 10.18 -21.70 11.35
N THR A 9 9.54 -20.61 10.93
CA THR A 9 10.10 -19.29 10.50
C THR A 9 8.99 -18.59 9.73
N SER A 10 8.10 -17.89 10.42
CA SER A 10 7.23 -16.92 9.77
C SER A 10 8.10 -15.78 9.26
N ARG A 11 8.49 -15.84 7.98
CA ARG A 11 9.11 -14.70 7.31
C ARG A 11 8.10 -13.56 7.38
N ARG A 12 8.50 -12.43 7.94
CA ARG A 12 7.65 -11.25 8.04
C ARG A 12 7.94 -10.31 6.89
N SER A 13 6.89 -9.73 6.33
CA SER A 13 6.96 -8.69 5.32
C SER A 13 6.10 -7.49 5.75
N GLN A 14 6.36 -6.32 5.18
CA GLN A 14 5.58 -5.13 5.49
C GLN A 14 5.15 -4.38 4.23
N ILE A 15 3.98 -3.75 4.26
CA ILE A 15 3.46 -2.94 3.15
C ILE A 15 2.94 -1.60 3.67
N LEU A 16 3.25 -0.50 2.99
CA LEU A 16 2.66 0.80 3.31
C LEU A 16 1.21 0.83 2.81
N ASN A 17 0.26 1.13 3.69
CA ASN A 17 -1.07 1.54 3.29
C ASN A 17 -1.04 3.02 2.85
N PRO A 18 -1.22 3.34 1.55
CA PRO A 18 -1.15 4.72 1.09
C PRO A 18 -2.34 5.58 1.54
N ALA A 19 -3.46 4.98 1.97
CA ALA A 19 -4.63 5.71 2.43
C ALA A 19 -4.43 6.27 3.85
N THR A 20 -3.77 5.52 4.73
CA THR A 20 -3.55 5.91 6.13
C THR A 20 -2.11 6.36 6.41
N GLY A 21 -1.16 6.03 5.53
CA GLY A 21 0.27 6.27 5.78
C GLY A 21 0.89 5.30 6.78
N HIS A 22 0.17 4.25 7.21
CA HIS A 22 0.65 3.28 8.19
C HIS A 22 1.29 2.06 7.53
N TYR A 23 2.33 1.52 8.16
CA TYR A 23 2.94 0.27 7.75
C TYR A 23 2.18 -0.90 8.35
N ILE A 24 1.87 -1.90 7.52
CA ILE A 24 1.17 -3.10 7.94
C ILE A 24 2.13 -4.28 7.84
N LEU A 25 2.29 -5.02 8.93
CA LEU A 25 3.06 -6.25 9.02
C LEU A 25 2.22 -7.44 8.53
N ARG A 26 2.83 -8.33 7.77
CA ARG A 26 2.20 -9.52 7.20
C ARG A 26 3.09 -10.75 7.32
N ASP A 27 2.47 -11.91 7.31
CA ASP A 27 3.19 -13.15 7.02
C ASP A 27 3.56 -13.15 5.54
N ALA A 28 4.84 -13.36 5.22
CA ALA A 28 5.34 -13.25 3.86
C ALA A 28 4.82 -14.37 2.96
N ASP A 29 4.44 -15.53 3.52
CA ASP A 29 3.98 -16.66 2.72
C ASP A 29 2.45 -16.65 2.58
N SER A 30 1.70 -16.40 3.68
CA SER A 30 0.24 -16.38 3.65
C SER A 30 -0.35 -15.01 3.31
N ARG A 31 0.45 -13.94 3.35
CA ARG A 31 0.04 -12.53 3.20
C ARG A 31 -1.07 -12.08 4.17
N GLN A 32 -1.27 -12.83 5.24
CA GLN A 32 -2.21 -12.47 6.29
C GLN A 32 -1.69 -11.27 7.08
N PHE A 33 -2.61 -10.41 7.51
CA PHE A 33 -2.30 -9.27 8.34
C PHE A 33 -1.97 -9.72 9.77
N ILE A 34 -0.90 -9.17 10.31
CA ILE A 34 -0.45 -9.47 11.68
C ILE A 34 -0.61 -8.23 12.55
N GLU A 35 -0.08 -7.08 12.11
CA GLU A 35 0.01 -5.88 12.94
C GLU A 35 -0.02 -4.61 12.08
N ILE A 36 -0.48 -3.50 12.65
CA ILE A 36 -0.39 -2.17 12.06
C ILE A 36 0.48 -1.26 12.92
N LYS A 37 1.35 -0.49 12.25
CA LYS A 37 2.22 0.50 12.88
C LYS A 37 1.74 1.91 12.57
N THR A 38 1.23 2.57 13.60
CA THR A 38 0.56 3.88 13.49
C THR A 38 1.52 5.07 13.48
N ASP A 39 2.78 4.88 13.87
CA ASP A 39 3.81 5.93 13.90
C ASP A 39 4.27 6.40 12.49
N GLY A 40 3.77 5.76 11.43
CA GLY A 40 4.10 6.07 10.04
C GLY A 40 5.51 5.62 9.60
N LYS A 41 6.27 4.94 10.47
CA LYS A 41 7.61 4.42 10.16
C LYS A 41 7.54 2.92 9.85
N PRO A 42 8.45 2.39 9.01
CA PRO A 42 8.52 0.96 8.76
C PRO A 42 8.89 0.18 10.03
N PHE A 43 8.52 -1.10 10.08
CA PHE A 43 9.06 -2.06 11.03
C PHE A 43 10.55 -2.26 10.77
N SER A 44 11.36 -2.25 11.83
CA SER A 44 12.80 -2.46 11.72
C SER A 44 13.10 -3.94 11.40
N GLY A 45 14.04 -4.20 10.49
CA GLY A 45 14.45 -5.56 10.14
C GLY A 45 13.41 -6.39 9.35
N VAL A 46 12.34 -5.75 8.85
CA VAL A 46 11.27 -6.43 8.08
C VAL A 46 11.33 -6.01 6.62
N ALA A 47 11.25 -6.97 5.69
CA ALA A 47 11.30 -6.70 4.26
C ALA A 47 10.09 -5.88 3.79
N VAL A 48 10.34 -4.76 3.10
CA VAL A 48 9.27 -3.92 2.52
C VAL A 48 8.82 -4.52 1.19
N GLU A 49 7.53 -4.82 1.09
CA GLU A 49 6.93 -5.32 -0.13
C GLU A 49 6.77 -4.21 -1.17
N ARG A 50 6.94 -4.59 -2.43
CA ARG A 50 6.64 -3.72 -3.56
C ARG A 50 5.13 -3.51 -3.62
N ASN A 51 4.66 -2.37 -3.11
CA ASN A 51 3.24 -2.05 -3.11
C ASN A 51 2.77 -1.78 -4.57
N PRO A 52 1.91 -2.62 -5.18
CA PRO A 52 1.40 -2.36 -6.52
C PRO A 52 0.49 -1.12 -6.60
N TYR A 53 -0.08 -0.70 -5.46
CA TYR A 53 -0.89 0.51 -5.32
C TYR A 53 -0.05 1.78 -5.13
N LYS A 54 1.25 1.66 -4.85
CA LYS A 54 2.19 2.79 -4.97
C LYS A 54 2.52 3.00 -6.45
N ALA A 55 1.60 3.72 -7.09
CA ALA A 55 1.79 4.52 -8.29
C ALA A 55 2.18 3.77 -9.57
N ASN A 56 1.22 3.67 -10.49
CA ASN A 56 1.53 3.97 -11.88
C ASN A 56 1.60 5.52 -11.99
N PRO A 57 2.78 6.13 -12.22
CA PRO A 57 2.94 7.59 -12.33
C PRO A 57 2.03 8.19 -13.41
N SER A 58 1.76 7.43 -14.48
CA SER A 58 0.87 7.83 -15.57
C SER A 58 -0.58 7.96 -15.11
N VAL A 59 -1.04 7.08 -14.21
CA VAL A 59 -2.41 7.12 -13.66
C VAL A 59 -2.61 8.39 -12.84
N LYS A 60 -1.66 8.74 -11.95
CA LYS A 60 -1.71 10.00 -11.18
C LYS A 60 -1.72 11.24 -12.08
N LYS A 61 -0.85 11.28 -13.11
CA LYS A 61 -0.76 12.40 -14.04
C LYS A 61 -2.02 12.57 -14.89
N SER A 62 -2.60 11.46 -15.36
CA SER A 62 -3.84 11.48 -16.14
C SER A 62 -5.04 11.94 -15.30
N LEU A 63 -5.14 11.50 -14.04
CA LEU A 63 -6.20 11.89 -13.13
C LEU A 63 -6.08 13.37 -12.76
N ALA A 64 -4.87 13.84 -12.42
CA ALA A 64 -4.60 15.25 -12.15
C ALA A 64 -5.00 16.13 -13.34
N ARG A 65 -4.60 15.77 -14.57
CA ARG A 65 -5.02 16.49 -15.79
C ARG A 65 -6.54 16.47 -16.00
N LYS A 66 -7.20 15.34 -15.74
CA LYS A 66 -8.68 15.25 -15.84
C LYS A 66 -9.35 16.18 -14.82
N VAL A 67 -8.83 16.23 -13.59
CA VAL A 67 -9.33 17.10 -12.52
C VAL A 67 -9.12 18.57 -12.89
N GLU A 68 -7.91 18.96 -13.32
CA GLU A 68 -7.61 20.32 -13.79
C GLU A 68 -8.55 20.74 -14.92
N LYS A 69 -8.73 19.89 -15.94
CA LYS A 69 -9.63 20.16 -17.06
C LYS A 69 -11.08 20.33 -16.60
N ALA A 70 -11.55 19.51 -15.67
CA ALA A 70 -12.90 19.60 -15.12
C ALA A 70 -13.11 20.90 -14.33
N ILE A 71 -12.14 21.32 -13.53
CA ILE A 71 -12.18 22.60 -12.78
C ILE A 71 -12.24 23.78 -13.75
N VAL A 72 -11.39 23.80 -14.78
CA VAL A 72 -11.39 24.86 -15.80
C VAL A 72 -12.72 24.89 -16.57
N ALA A 73 -13.28 23.73 -16.92
CA ALA A 73 -14.58 23.65 -17.59
C ALA A 73 -15.72 24.17 -16.70
N LEU A 74 -15.73 23.82 -15.42
CA LEU A 74 -16.68 24.34 -14.42
C LEU A 74 -16.55 25.86 -14.24
N SER A 75 -15.31 26.36 -14.19
CA SER A 75 -15.02 27.80 -14.11
C SER A 75 -15.57 28.55 -15.34
N LYS A 76 -15.32 28.04 -16.55
CA LYS A 76 -15.85 28.62 -17.79
C LYS A 76 -17.36 28.55 -17.93
N LYS A 77 -18.03 27.58 -17.28
CA LYS A 77 -19.49 27.39 -17.35
C LYS A 77 -20.26 28.28 -16.36
N ARG A 78 -19.55 28.95 -15.45
CA ARG A 78 -20.13 29.89 -14.46
C ARG A 78 -20.11 31.35 -14.92
N VAL A 79 -19.68 31.62 -16.16
CA VAL A 79 -19.74 32.90 -16.86
C VAL A 79 -20.77 32.78 -17.98
#